data_AF-A0A6U3XP24-F1
#
_entry.id   AF-A0A6U3XP24-F1
#
_cell.length_a   1.000
_cell.length_b   1.000
_cell.length_c   1.000
_cell.angle_alpha   90.00
_cell.angle_beta   90.00
_cell.angle_gamma   90.00
#
_symmetry.space_group_name_H-M   'P 1'
#
loop_
_entity.id
_entity.type
_entity.pdbx_description
1 polymer ?
#
loop_
_entity_poly.entity_id
_entity_poly.type
_entity_poly.pdbx_seq_one_letter_code
_entity_poly.pdbx_strand_id
1 'polypeptide(L)'
;FFMSKSSVSTYSVKRAQLCFVKPRITAQSVNEPKAISTEPPRRQQEQAEDDDREFMLEAIKQNGKALFYASAALRGDREFMLEIVQHNEMALEYASEKLKGDREFLLEAVKHNGRALEYAVTELRGDREFMLEAIKLNGMSLKLASTKLQRDREFILAVIKQNGGTLEDVS
;
A
#
# COMPACT_ATOMS: atom_id res chain seq x y z
N PHE A 1 29.29 34.50 22.88
CA PHE A 1 28.97 33.39 23.82
C PHE A 1 27.47 33.18 23.78
N PHE A 2 27.08 31.92 23.81
CA PHE A 2 25.88 31.33 23.21
C PHE A 2 24.55 31.81 23.80
N MET A 3 23.55 31.92 22.91
CA MET A 3 22.13 32.05 23.23
C MET A 3 21.62 30.76 23.87
N SER A 4 20.89 30.88 24.97
CA SER A 4 19.84 29.91 25.32
C SER A 4 18.87 30.57 26.29
N LYS A 5 17.77 31.09 25.76
CA LYS A 5 16.55 31.33 26.53
C LYS A 5 15.50 30.37 26.02
N SER A 6 15.22 29.40 26.87
CA SER A 6 14.05 28.53 26.82
C SER A 6 12.80 29.36 26.58
N SER A 7 12.08 29.07 25.50
CA SER A 7 10.71 29.56 25.32
C SER A 7 9.83 28.36 25.05
N VAL A 8 9.18 27.92 26.11
CA VAL A 8 8.08 26.97 26.08
C VAL A 8 6.91 27.71 25.44
N SER A 9 6.60 27.39 24.19
CA SER A 9 5.48 27.97 23.45
C SER A 9 4.17 27.48 24.06
N THR A 10 3.43 28.40 24.66
CA THR A 10 2.17 28.16 25.35
C THR A 10 1.03 28.13 24.34
N TYR A 11 0.19 27.11 24.47
CA TYR A 11 -1.03 26.90 23.70
C TYR A 11 -2.00 28.08 23.87
N SER A 12 -2.36 28.71 22.76
CA SER A 12 -3.37 29.77 22.70
C SER A 12 -4.78 29.19 22.80
N VAL A 13 -5.42 29.38 23.96
CA VAL A 13 -6.84 29.09 24.19
C VAL A 13 -7.68 30.24 23.60
N LYS A 14 -8.34 30.01 22.46
CA LYS A 14 -9.31 30.96 21.90
C LYS A 14 -10.62 30.89 22.68
N ARG A 15 -10.90 31.96 23.44
CA ARG A 15 -12.20 32.30 24.04
C ARG A 15 -13.28 32.39 22.96
N ALA A 16 -14.36 31.62 23.10
CA ALA A 16 -15.63 31.86 22.41
C ALA A 16 -16.66 32.40 23.43
N GLN A 17 -17.23 33.56 23.12
CA GLN A 17 -18.22 34.26 23.93
C GLN A 17 -19.53 33.47 24.04
N LEU A 18 -20.00 33.25 25.28
CA LEU A 18 -21.36 32.85 25.60
C LEU A 18 -22.33 34.02 25.30
N CYS A 19 -23.23 33.85 24.35
CA CYS A 19 -24.45 34.67 24.25
C CYS A 19 -25.65 33.80 24.65
N PHE A 20 -26.22 34.13 25.82
CA PHE A 20 -27.45 33.59 26.35
C PHE A 20 -28.65 34.10 25.54
N VAL A 21 -29.43 33.19 24.94
CA VAL A 21 -30.84 33.45 24.61
C VAL A 21 -31.62 32.18 24.94
N LYS A 22 -32.47 32.25 25.98
CA LYS A 22 -33.41 31.16 26.33
C LYS A 22 -34.71 31.34 25.54
N PRO A 23 -35.32 30.27 25.03
CA PRO A 23 -36.76 30.22 24.84
C PRO A 23 -37.43 29.31 25.88
N ARG A 24 -38.53 29.83 26.41
CA ARG A 24 -39.49 29.20 27.32
C ARG A 24 -40.45 28.38 26.46
N ILE A 25 -40.52 27.06 26.64
CA ILE A 25 -41.59 26.24 26.05
C ILE A 25 -42.23 25.39 27.16
N THR A 26 -43.53 25.58 27.30
CA THR A 26 -44.44 24.83 28.17
C THR A 26 -44.98 23.60 27.46
N ALA A 27 -44.98 22.48 28.18
CA ALA A 27 -46.02 21.43 28.24
C ALA A 27 -46.21 20.40 27.09
N GLN A 28 -46.36 19.14 27.57
CA GLN A 28 -47.20 18.02 27.09
C GLN A 28 -46.64 16.95 26.12
N SER A 29 -46.34 15.78 26.73
CA SER A 29 -46.84 14.43 26.42
C SER A 29 -46.98 13.98 24.96
N VAL A 30 -46.12 13.05 24.51
CA VAL A 30 -46.43 11.61 24.31
C VAL A 30 -45.19 10.83 23.86
N ASN A 31 -45.13 9.55 24.27
CA ASN A 31 -44.06 8.58 24.06
C ASN A 31 -43.79 8.21 22.58
N GLU A 32 -42.51 8.13 22.21
CA GLU A 32 -41.97 7.12 21.27
C GLU A 32 -40.51 6.78 21.67
N PRO A 33 -40.13 5.51 21.91
CA PRO A 33 -38.74 5.14 22.14
C PRO A 33 -37.98 5.09 20.81
N LYS A 34 -37.22 6.13 20.48
CA LYS A 34 -36.26 6.08 19.36
C LYS A 34 -35.11 5.14 19.73
N ALA A 35 -35.01 4.08 18.93
CA ALA A 35 -33.95 3.09 18.96
C ALA A 35 -32.57 3.75 19.11
N ILE A 36 -31.85 3.37 20.16
CA ILE A 36 -30.44 3.67 20.33
C ILE A 36 -29.71 2.79 19.31
N SER A 37 -29.51 3.30 18.10
CA SER A 37 -28.52 2.73 17.18
C SER A 37 -27.15 3.03 17.78
N THR A 38 -26.59 2.06 18.49
CA THR A 38 -25.16 2.03 18.80
C THR A 38 -24.40 1.81 17.51
N GLU A 39 -24.25 2.86 16.70
CA GLU A 39 -23.20 2.86 15.69
C GLU A 39 -21.85 2.93 16.43
N PRO A 40 -20.92 1.98 16.21
CA PRO A 40 -19.58 2.11 16.74
C PRO A 40 -18.92 3.37 16.14
N PRO A 41 -18.03 4.06 16.89
CA PRO A 41 -17.49 5.34 16.48
C PRO A 41 -16.67 5.14 15.21
N ARG A 42 -17.20 5.62 14.07
CA ARG A 42 -16.47 5.88 12.84
C ARG A 42 -15.44 6.98 13.10
N ARG A 43 -14.27 6.63 13.66
CA ARG A 43 -13.09 7.50 13.60
C ARG A 43 -12.52 7.43 12.19
N GLN A 44 -13.01 8.35 11.37
CA GLN A 44 -12.32 9.10 10.31
C GLN A 44 -10.79 8.90 10.41
N GLN A 45 -10.10 8.19 9.50
CA GLN A 45 -9.63 8.70 8.20
C GLN A 45 -9.21 10.18 8.29
N GLU A 46 -7.94 10.48 8.00
CA GLU A 46 -7.27 11.81 8.09
C GLU A 46 -6.62 12.19 9.43
N GLN A 47 -5.65 11.41 9.87
CA GLN A 47 -4.44 12.01 10.42
C GLN A 47 -3.27 11.44 9.61
N ALA A 48 -2.71 12.27 8.73
CA ALA A 48 -1.36 12.05 8.24
C ALA A 48 -0.46 12.24 9.45
N GLU A 49 -0.28 11.17 10.24
CA GLU A 49 0.82 11.12 11.18
C GLU A 49 2.07 11.12 10.31
N ASP A 50 2.91 12.15 10.49
CA ASP A 50 4.24 12.22 9.90
C ASP A 50 5.05 11.06 10.51
N ASP A 51 4.85 9.87 9.97
CA ASP A 51 5.64 8.70 10.32
C ASP A 51 7.09 9.03 9.94
N ASP A 52 7.96 9.07 10.94
CA ASP A 52 9.39 9.23 10.71
C ASP A 52 9.86 8.10 9.79
N ARG A 53 10.05 8.40 8.50
CA ARG A 53 10.39 7.42 7.45
C ARG A 53 11.56 6.55 7.87
N GLU A 54 12.58 7.17 8.47
CA GLU A 54 13.78 6.49 8.98
C GLU A 54 13.47 5.54 10.14
N PHE A 55 12.64 5.98 11.09
CA PHE A 55 12.20 5.13 12.21
C PHE A 55 11.41 3.92 11.70
N MET A 56 10.50 4.15 10.74
CA MET A 56 9.71 3.07 10.15
C MET A 56 10.59 2.09 9.36
N LEU A 57 11.59 2.58 8.61
CA LEU A 57 12.54 1.70 7.93
C LEU A 57 13.31 0.83 8.92
N GLU A 58 13.81 1.40 10.01
CA GLU A 58 14.54 0.63 11.01
C GLU A 58 13.62 -0.39 11.71
N ALA A 59 12.40 0.00 12.07
CA ALA A 59 11.42 -0.90 12.65
C ALA A 59 11.09 -2.07 11.72
N ILE A 60 10.99 -1.84 10.41
CA ILE A 60 10.72 -2.87 9.40
C ILE A 60 11.93 -3.79 9.21
N LYS A 61 13.16 -3.26 9.24
CA LYS A 61 14.39 -4.08 9.18
C LYS A 61 14.49 -5.05 10.34
N GLN A 62 14.08 -4.62 11.54
CA GLN A 62 14.06 -5.48 12.73
C GLN A 62 12.87 -6.46 12.71
N ASN A 63 11.70 -6.01 12.26
CA ASN A 63 10.50 -6.83 12.18
C ASN A 63 9.64 -6.42 10.97
N GLY A 64 9.63 -7.26 9.94
CA GLY A 64 8.88 -7.02 8.71
C GLY A 64 7.37 -6.78 8.90
N LYS A 65 6.79 -7.19 10.02
CA LYS A 65 5.38 -6.93 10.36
C LYS A 65 5.10 -5.49 10.80
N ALA A 66 6.14 -4.69 11.07
CA ALA A 66 5.99 -3.28 11.43
C ALA A 66 5.33 -2.46 10.32
N LEU A 67 5.43 -2.91 9.06
CA LEU A 67 4.78 -2.27 7.90
C LEU A 67 3.25 -2.20 8.02
N PHE A 68 2.63 -3.07 8.84
CA PHE A 68 1.20 -3.00 9.14
C PHE A 68 0.80 -1.67 9.79
N TYR A 69 1.69 -1.09 10.60
CA TYR A 69 1.45 0.16 11.31
C TYR A 69 1.79 1.41 10.49
N ALA A 70 2.42 1.25 9.32
CA ALA A 70 2.74 2.37 8.45
C ALA A 70 1.46 3.07 7.97
N SER A 71 1.51 4.40 7.93
CA SER A 71 0.46 5.23 7.33
C SER A 71 0.19 4.84 5.87
N ALA A 72 -1.00 5.18 5.40
CA ALA A 72 -1.36 4.97 4.00
C ALA A 72 -0.48 5.78 3.04
N ALA A 73 0.07 6.91 3.50
CA ALA A 73 0.99 7.74 2.73
C ALA A 73 2.30 6.99 2.44
N LEU A 74 2.94 6.43 3.47
CA LEU A 74 4.17 5.62 3.30
C LEU A 74 3.93 4.35 2.48
N ARG A 75 2.79 3.66 2.68
CA ARG A 75 2.42 2.49 1.87
C ARG A 75 2.11 2.82 0.40
N GLY A 76 1.86 4.10 0.11
CA GLY A 76 1.69 4.62 -1.25
C GLY A 76 2.95 5.25 -1.84
N ASP A 77 3.99 5.46 -1.03
CA ASP A 77 5.27 6.01 -1.46
C ASP A 77 6.07 4.91 -2.18
N ARG A 78 6.37 5.18 -3.45
CA ARG A 78 7.04 4.24 -4.34
C ARG A 78 8.46 3.96 -3.86
N GLU A 79 9.22 5.01 -3.55
CA GLU A 79 10.62 4.93 -3.16
C GLU A 79 10.78 4.22 -1.82
N PHE A 80 9.92 4.55 -0.85
CA PHE A 80 9.88 3.84 0.44
C PHE A 80 9.55 2.36 0.27
N MET A 81 8.51 2.03 -0.50
CA MET A 81 8.11 0.64 -0.70
C MET A 81 9.16 -0.17 -1.46
N LEU A 82 9.85 0.42 -2.44
CA LEU A 82 10.94 -0.26 -3.15
C LEU A 82 12.12 -0.58 -2.22
N GLU A 83 12.48 0.32 -1.31
CA GLU A 83 13.53 0.07 -0.31
C GLU A 83 13.17 -1.13 0.58
N ILE A 84 11.90 -1.25 0.98
CA ILE A 84 11.45 -2.37 1.81
C ILE A 84 11.36 -3.68 1.04
N VAL A 85 10.92 -3.65 -0.22
CA VAL A 85 10.83 -4.84 -1.09
C VAL A 85 12.17 -5.56 -1.22
N GLN A 86 13.28 -4.82 -1.15
CA GLN A 86 14.64 -5.40 -1.17
C GLN A 86 14.95 -6.24 0.08
N HIS A 87 14.33 -5.93 1.21
CA HIS A 87 14.62 -6.55 2.50
C HIS A 87 13.50 -7.46 3.00
N ASN A 88 12.27 -7.28 2.53
CA ASN A 88 11.09 -8.00 3.00
C ASN A 88 10.12 -8.31 1.85
N GLU A 89 9.91 -9.60 1.60
CA GLU A 89 8.99 -10.09 0.58
C GLU A 89 7.52 -9.72 0.84
N MET A 90 7.13 -9.59 2.13
CA MET A 90 5.77 -9.24 2.51
C MET A 90 5.43 -7.76 2.27
N ALA A 91 6.39 -6.95 1.84
CA ALA A 91 6.17 -5.52 1.60
C ALA A 91 5.02 -5.27 0.61
N LEU A 92 4.96 -6.08 -0.45
CA LEU A 92 3.99 -5.93 -1.53
C LEU A 92 2.56 -6.20 -1.10
N GLU A 93 2.35 -6.98 -0.04
CA GLU A 93 1.02 -7.23 0.51
C GLU A 93 0.39 -5.94 1.04
N TYR A 94 1.22 -5.11 1.70
CA TYR A 94 0.81 -3.86 2.33
C TYR A 94 0.91 -2.65 1.39
N ALA A 95 1.52 -2.78 0.23
CA ALA A 95 1.57 -1.72 -0.77
C ALA A 95 0.16 -1.23 -1.13
N SER A 96 0.03 0.05 -1.43
CA SER A 96 -1.24 0.61 -1.92
C SER A 96 -1.65 -0.08 -3.24
N GLU A 97 -2.97 -0.15 -3.48
CA GLU A 97 -3.50 -0.71 -4.73
C GLU A 97 -2.99 0.04 -5.97
N LYS A 98 -2.67 1.34 -5.83
CA LYS A 98 -2.05 2.14 -6.89
C LYS A 98 -0.68 1.58 -7.28
N LEU A 99 0.16 1.23 -6.30
CA LEU A 99 1.48 0.64 -6.56
C LEU A 99 1.37 -0.80 -7.08
N LYS A 100 0.38 -1.59 -6.61
CA LYS A 100 0.10 -2.94 -7.15
C LYS A 100 -0.43 -2.93 -8.59
N GLY A 101 -0.92 -1.78 -9.06
CA GLY A 101 -1.26 -1.53 -10.47
C GLY A 101 -0.16 -0.84 -11.27
N ASP A 102 0.95 -0.47 -10.64
CA ASP A 102 2.06 0.23 -11.29
C ASP A 102 3.04 -0.79 -11.90
N ARG A 103 3.11 -0.75 -13.24
CA ARG A 103 3.97 -1.62 -14.04
C ARG A 103 5.44 -1.48 -13.64
N GLU A 104 5.94 -0.26 -13.50
CA GLU A 104 7.36 0.01 -13.28
C GLU A 104 7.78 -0.40 -11.87
N PHE A 105 6.94 -0.10 -10.88
CA PHE A 105 7.14 -0.55 -9.51
C PHE A 105 7.21 -2.08 -9.41
N LEU A 106 6.27 -2.78 -10.05
CA LEU A 106 6.24 -4.24 -10.02
C LEU A 106 7.43 -4.87 -10.76
N LEU A 107 7.86 -4.32 -11.90
CA LEU A 107 9.05 -4.83 -12.59
C LEU A 107 10.30 -4.72 -11.71
N GLU A 108 10.47 -3.60 -11.00
CA GLU A 108 11.57 -3.44 -10.05
C GLU A 108 11.45 -4.46 -8.91
N ALA A 109 10.24 -4.66 -8.37
CA ALA A 109 9.99 -5.67 -7.34
C ALA A 109 10.29 -7.10 -7.83
N VAL A 110 9.97 -7.43 -9.08
CA VAL A 110 10.24 -8.75 -9.70
C VAL A 110 11.72 -9.06 -9.81
N LYS A 111 12.58 -8.04 -10.01
CA LYS A 111 14.04 -8.23 -10.00
C LYS A 111 14.53 -8.81 -8.69
N HIS A 112 13.92 -8.40 -7.58
CA HIS A 112 14.28 -8.87 -6.25
C HIS A 112 13.57 -10.18 -5.91
N ASN A 113 12.28 -10.28 -6.20
CA ASN A 113 11.48 -11.48 -5.94
C ASN A 113 10.44 -11.72 -7.05
N GLY A 114 10.57 -12.82 -7.77
CA GLY A 114 9.62 -13.21 -8.82
C GLY A 114 8.17 -13.39 -8.31
N ARG A 115 7.99 -13.65 -7.02
CA ARG A 115 6.68 -13.74 -6.35
C ARG A 115 5.98 -12.41 -6.20
N ALA A 116 6.64 -11.29 -6.51
CA ALA A 116 6.04 -9.97 -6.48
C ALA A 116 4.75 -9.87 -7.32
N LEU A 117 4.68 -10.63 -8.42
CA LEU A 117 3.50 -10.67 -9.29
C LEU A 117 2.28 -11.34 -8.65
N GLU A 118 2.42 -12.08 -7.55
CA GLU A 118 1.27 -12.65 -6.81
C GLU A 118 0.33 -11.54 -6.33
N TYR A 119 0.90 -10.37 -5.98
CA TYR A 119 0.17 -9.20 -5.48
C TYR A 119 -0.25 -8.22 -6.57
N ALA A 120 0.19 -8.43 -7.81
CA ALA A 120 -0.18 -7.58 -8.93
C ALA A 120 -1.68 -7.73 -9.28
N VAL A 121 -2.26 -6.62 -9.74
CA VAL A 121 -3.62 -6.64 -10.30
C VAL A 121 -3.73 -7.68 -11.42
N THR A 122 -4.87 -8.34 -11.51
CA THR A 122 -5.11 -9.44 -12.46
C THR A 122 -4.93 -9.01 -13.92
N GLU A 123 -5.20 -7.74 -14.22
CA GLU A 123 -5.03 -7.15 -15.55
C GLU A 123 -3.57 -7.19 -16.01
N LEU A 124 -2.62 -6.81 -15.15
CA LEU A 124 -1.19 -6.86 -15.46
C LEU A 124 -0.70 -8.30 -15.64
N ARG A 125 -1.21 -9.27 -14.87
CA ARG A 125 -0.90 -10.70 -15.07
C ARG A 125 -1.44 -11.26 -16.39
N GLY A 126 -2.41 -10.58 -16.99
CA GLY A 126 -2.94 -10.87 -18.32
C GLY A 126 -2.23 -10.11 -19.46
N ASP A 127 -1.43 -9.10 -19.13
CA ASP A 127 -0.68 -8.30 -20.11
C ASP A 127 0.53 -9.09 -20.60
N ARG A 128 0.52 -9.36 -21.91
CA ARG A 128 1.56 -10.12 -22.60
C ARG A 128 2.92 -9.43 -22.51
N GLU A 129 2.97 -8.12 -22.74
CA GLU A 129 4.23 -7.37 -22.81
C GLU A 129 4.86 -7.25 -21.43
N PHE A 130 4.05 -6.93 -20.43
CA PHE A 130 4.49 -6.89 -19.04
C PHE A 130 5.01 -8.24 -18.57
N MET A 131 4.29 -9.33 -18.84
CA MET A 131 4.71 -10.66 -18.42
C MET A 131 5.99 -11.11 -19.12
N LEU A 132 6.22 -10.75 -20.39
CA LEU A 132 7.50 -11.04 -21.06
C LEU A 132 8.67 -10.33 -20.38
N GLU A 133 8.50 -9.05 -20.03
CA GLU A 133 9.51 -8.31 -19.28
C GLU A 133 9.76 -8.91 -17.89
N ALA A 134 8.69 -9.25 -17.16
CA ALA A 134 8.81 -9.84 -15.84
C ALA A 134 9.50 -11.23 -15.89
N ILE A 135 9.20 -12.05 -16.89
CA ILE A 135 9.84 -13.36 -17.09
C ILE A 135 11.32 -13.21 -17.45
N LYS A 136 11.67 -12.19 -18.24
CA LYS A 136 13.07 -11.87 -18.56
C LYS A 136 13.86 -11.52 -17.31
N LEU A 137 13.23 -10.84 -16.35
CA LEU A 137 13.85 -10.51 -15.05
C LEU A 137 13.90 -11.72 -14.13
N ASN A 138 12.83 -12.51 -14.08
CA ASN A 138 12.74 -13.71 -13.26
C ASN A 138 11.91 -14.81 -13.96
N GLY A 139 12.57 -15.90 -14.37
CA GLY A 139 11.91 -17.02 -15.06
C GLY A 139 10.78 -17.67 -14.25
N MET A 140 10.77 -17.54 -12.92
CA MET A 140 9.68 -18.07 -12.08
C MET A 140 8.34 -17.34 -12.29
N SER A 141 8.37 -16.11 -12.81
CA SER A 141 7.18 -15.30 -13.09
C SER A 141 6.24 -15.95 -14.12
N LEU A 142 6.73 -16.90 -14.94
CA LEU A 142 5.89 -17.64 -15.90
C LEU A 142 4.74 -18.37 -15.20
N LYS A 143 4.95 -18.89 -13.99
CA LYS A 143 3.92 -19.58 -13.21
C LYS A 143 2.80 -18.65 -12.73
N LEU A 144 3.08 -17.35 -12.67
CA LEU A 144 2.16 -16.31 -12.16
C LEU A 144 1.40 -15.59 -13.28
N ALA A 145 1.77 -15.85 -14.54
CA ALA A 145 1.02 -15.38 -15.70
C ALA A 145 -0.43 -15.87 -15.66
N SER A 146 -1.35 -15.14 -16.28
CA SER A 146 -2.73 -15.61 -16.43
C SER A 146 -2.79 -16.97 -17.15
N THR A 147 -3.78 -17.81 -16.80
CA THR A 147 -3.98 -19.12 -17.44
C THR A 147 -4.20 -19.02 -18.95
N LYS A 148 -4.70 -17.87 -19.43
CA LYS A 148 -4.84 -17.55 -20.85
C LYS A 148 -3.48 -17.45 -21.54
N LEU A 149 -2.54 -16.68 -20.96
CA LEU A 149 -1.18 -16.54 -21.49
C LEU A 149 -0.39 -17.85 -21.37
N GLN A 150 -0.55 -18.60 -20.28
CA GLN A 150 0.13 -19.89 -20.12
C GLN A 150 -0.26 -20.92 -21.18
N ARG A 151 -1.48 -20.83 -21.74
CA ARG A 151 -1.97 -21.69 -22.83
C ARG A 151 -1.69 -21.11 -24.22
N ASP A 152 -1.26 -19.86 -24.30
CA ASP A 152 -0.93 -19.21 -25.56
C ASP A 152 0.43 -19.72 -26.03
N ARG A 153 0.39 -20.53 -27.10
CA ARG A 153 1.59 -21.10 -27.70
C ARG A 153 2.57 -20.02 -28.19
N GLU A 154 2.07 -18.91 -28.73
CA GLU A 154 2.95 -17.85 -29.23
C GLU A 154 3.68 -17.14 -28.09
N PHE A 155 3.00 -16.95 -26.95
CA PHE A 155 3.61 -16.41 -25.75
C PHE A 155 4.70 -17.35 -25.19
N ILE A 156 4.41 -18.64 -25.06
CA ILE A 156 5.39 -19.62 -24.56
C ILE A 156 6.60 -19.74 -25.49
N LEU A 157 6.39 -19.73 -26.80
CA LEU A 157 7.49 -19.72 -27.78
C LEU A 157 8.34 -18.45 -27.66
N ALA A 158 7.72 -17.30 -27.44
CA ALA A 158 8.44 -16.04 -27.21
C ALA A 158 9.31 -16.12 -25.95
N VAL A 159 8.77 -16.65 -24.84
CA VAL A 159 9.50 -16.85 -23.58
C VAL A 159 10.70 -17.79 -23.76
N ILE A 160 10.52 -18.93 -24.43
CA ILE A 160 11.58 -19.92 -24.69
C ILE A 160 12.69 -19.30 -25.53
N LYS A 161 12.33 -18.59 -26.61
CA LYS A 161 13.27 -17.88 -27.48
C LYS A 161 14.08 -16.84 -26.71
N GLN A 162 13.45 -16.17 -25.74
CA GLN A 162 14.07 -15.11 -24.96
C GLN A 162 15.02 -15.64 -23.86
N ASN A 163 14.71 -16.79 -23.27
CA ASN A 163 15.56 -17.44 -22.25
C ASN A 163 16.68 -18.34 -22.83
N GLY A 164 16.95 -18.24 -24.13
CA GLY A 164 18.07 -18.95 -24.79
C GLY A 164 17.89 -20.46 -24.91
N GLY A 165 16.70 -20.99 -24.61
CA GLY A 165 16.39 -22.41 -24.77
C GLY A 165 16.20 -22.77 -26.24
N THR A 166 17.30 -23.10 -26.92
CA THR A 166 17.25 -23.79 -28.20
C THR A 166 16.66 -25.19 -27.98
N LEU A 167 15.44 -25.42 -28.45
CA LEU A 167 14.81 -26.75 -28.55
C LEU A 167 15.45 -27.64 -29.64
N GLU A 168 16.75 -27.47 -29.91
CA GLU A 168 17.46 -28.26 -30.93
C GLU A 168 18.04 -29.57 -30.38
N ASP A 169 18.12 -29.77 -29.05
CA ASP A 169 18.70 -30.99 -28.44
C ASP A 169 17.68 -32.07 -28.05
N VAL A 170 16.56 -32.17 -28.78
CA VAL A 170 15.64 -33.31 -28.63
C VAL A 170 15.45 -33.99 -29.99
N SER A 171 16.51 -34.64 -30.45
CA SER A 171 16.53 -35.57 -31.59
C SER A 171 16.95 -36.96 -31.14
#